data_AF-A0A1C4F8J2-F1
#
_entry.id   AF-A0A1C4F8J2-F1
#
_cell.length_a   1.000
_cell.length_b   1.000
_cell.length_c   1.000
_cell.angle_alpha   90.00
_cell.angle_beta   90.00
_cell.angle_gamma   90.00
#
_symmetry.space_group_name_H-M   'P 1'
#
loop_
_entity.id
_entity.type
_entity.pdbx_description
1 polymer ?
#
loop_
_entity_poly.entity_id
_entity_poly.type
_entity_poly.pdbx_seq_one_letter_code
_entity_poly.pdbx_strand_id
1 'polypeptide(L)' 'MVKDLYSKGKTADFSLKSNYGFDRVPNDTIFVLGDNREESLDSRFKEIGFIPLNNIEGKAVLRYKPFNRLGKF' A
#
# COMPACT_ATOMS: atom_id res chain seq x y z
N MET A 1 -14.19 7.12 -3.47
CA MET A 1 -12.91 6.75 -4.10
C MET A 1 -11.89 7.82 -3.72
N VAL A 2 -10.89 7.49 -2.89
CA VAL A 2 -9.82 8.46 -2.57
C VAL A 2 -9.00 8.62 -3.85
N LYS A 3 -8.98 9.82 -4.41
CA LYS A 3 -8.21 10.13 -5.61
C LYS A 3 -6.75 10.29 -5.20
N ASP A 4 -6.03 9.19 -5.18
CA ASP A 4 -4.62 9.17 -4.83
C ASP A 4 -3.78 9.55 -6.07
N LEU A 5 -3.10 10.70 -5.98
CA LEU A 5 -2.43 11.37 -7.11
C LEU A 5 -1.32 10.53 -7.74
N TYR A 6 -0.77 9.59 -6.98
CA TYR A 6 0.36 8.76 -7.39
C TYR A 6 -0.07 7.39 -7.93
N SER A 7 -1.31 6.99 -7.65
CA SER A 7 -1.83 5.70 -8.07
C SER A 7 -2.18 5.68 -9.55
N LYS A 8 -1.70 4.64 -10.24
CA LYS A 8 -2.06 4.32 -11.62
C LYS A 8 -2.80 2.99 -11.64
N GLY A 9 -3.84 2.92 -12.46
CA GLY A 9 -4.61 1.69 -12.69
C GLY A 9 -5.91 1.62 -11.91
N LYS A 10 -6.73 0.64 -12.25
CA LYS A 10 -7.99 0.37 -11.55
C LYS A 10 -7.72 -0.54 -10.37
N THR A 11 -8.36 -0.26 -9.25
CA THR A 11 -8.37 -1.17 -8.10
C THR A 11 -9.70 -1.90 -8.12
N ALA A 12 -9.68 -3.23 -8.19
CA ALA A 12 -10.88 -4.03 -8.01
C ALA A 12 -11.44 -3.81 -6.60
N ASP A 13 -12.77 -3.88 -6.46
CA ASP A 13 -13.39 -3.78 -5.15
C ASP A 13 -12.95 -4.95 -4.26
N PHE A 14 -12.56 -4.63 -3.02
CA PHE A 14 -12.19 -5.62 -2.02
C PHE A 14 -12.80 -5.27 -0.67
N SER A 15 -12.98 -6.28 0.18
CA SER A 15 -13.51 -6.12 1.53
C SER A 15 -12.60 -6.82 2.52
N LEU A 16 -12.14 -6.08 3.54
CA LEU A 16 -11.37 -6.66 4.64
C LEU A 16 -12.16 -7.76 5.37
N LYS A 17 -13.48 -7.59 5.49
CA LYS A 17 -14.35 -8.57 6.11
C LYS A 17 -14.43 -9.85 5.30
N SER A 18 -14.59 -9.72 3.97
CA SER A 18 -14.66 -10.89 3.08
C SER A 18 -13.30 -11.60 2.98
N ASN A 19 -12.21 -10.84 2.92
CA ASN A 19 -10.89 -11.41 2.69
C ASN A 19 -10.28 -11.96 3.98
N TYR A 20 -10.40 -11.23 5.09
CA TYR A 20 -9.67 -11.50 6.32
C TYR A 20 -10.58 -11.72 7.54
N GLY A 21 -11.89 -11.51 7.43
CA GLY A 21 -12.81 -11.60 8.57
C GLY A 21 -12.77 -10.39 9.51
N PHE A 22 -12.07 -9.31 9.14
CA PHE A 22 -11.93 -8.11 9.96
C PHE A 22 -12.72 -6.94 9.37
N ASP A 23 -13.42 -6.19 10.22
CA ASP A 23 -14.12 -4.97 9.82
C ASP A 23 -13.18 -3.77 9.65
N ARG A 24 -11.98 -3.83 10.25
CA ARG A 24 -10.93 -2.80 10.19
C ARG A 24 -9.55 -3.44 10.20
N VAL A 25 -8.53 -2.68 9.81
CA VAL A 25 -7.14 -3.12 9.98
C VAL A 25 -6.89 -3.40 11.48
N PRO A 26 -6.38 -4.58 11.86
CA PRO A 26 -6.09 -4.91 13.25
C PRO A 26 -5.07 -3.95 13.88
N ASN A 27 -5.11 -3.83 15.21
CA ASN A 27 -4.12 -3.05 15.96
C ASN A 27 -2.69 -3.50 15.63
N ASP A 28 -1.75 -2.57 15.72
CA ASP A 28 -0.31 -2.79 15.49
C ASP A 28 0.05 -3.34 14.10
N THR A 29 -0.84 -3.18 13.12
CA THR A 29 -0.62 -3.56 11.73
C THR A 29 -1.03 -2.45 10.77
N ILE A 30 -0.56 -2.55 9.52
CA ILE A 30 -0.96 -1.68 8.41
C ILE A 30 -1.45 -2.50 7.21
N PHE A 31 -2.28 -1.87 6.40
CA PHE A 31 -2.72 -2.39 5.11
C PHE A 31 -2.11 -1.53 4.00
N VAL A 32 -1.26 -2.14 3.17
CA VAL A 32 -0.50 -1.43 2.14
C VAL A 32 -1.05 -1.70 0.75
N LEU A 33 -0.99 -0.69 -0.11
CA LEU A 33 -1.35 -0.76 -1.52
C LEU A 33 -0.20 -0.20 -2.34
N GLY A 34 0.20 -0.89 -3.39
CA GLY A 34 1.15 -0.35 -4.36
C GLY A 34 0.48 0.65 -5.30
N ASP A 35 1.24 1.63 -5.77
CA ASP A 35 0.74 2.63 -6.72
C ASP A 35 0.41 2.03 -8.09
N ASN A 36 1.10 0.96 -8.51
CA ASN A 36 0.81 0.22 -9.73
C ASN A 36 -0.23 -0.88 -9.44
N ARG A 37 -1.50 -0.47 -9.35
CA ARG A 37 -2.57 -1.25 -8.71
C ARG A 37 -2.81 -2.63 -9.33
N GLU A 38 -2.65 -2.75 -10.64
CA GLU A 38 -2.93 -4.00 -11.38
C GLU A 38 -1.78 -5.03 -11.23
N GLU A 39 -0.55 -4.56 -11.02
CA GLU A 39 0.66 -5.40 -10.98
C GLU A 39 1.25 -5.57 -9.58
N SER A 40 0.70 -4.87 -8.59
CA SER A 40 1.21 -4.88 -7.22
C SER A 40 0.66 -6.07 -6.43
N LEU A 41 1.56 -6.98 -6.03
CA LEU A 41 1.28 -7.99 -5.00
C LEU A 41 1.41 -7.34 -3.62
N ASP A 42 0.28 -6.91 -3.07
CA ASP A 42 0.19 -6.17 -1.80
C ASP A 42 -0.90 -6.73 -0.87
N SER A 43 -1.27 -5.98 0.18
CA SER A 43 -2.18 -6.44 1.24
C SER A 43 -3.58 -6.85 0.76
N ARG A 44 -3.96 -6.65 -0.50
CA ARG A 44 -5.20 -7.21 -1.07
C ARG A 44 -5.17 -8.73 -1.19
N PHE A 45 -3.97 -9.29 -1.30
CA PHE A 45 -3.70 -10.71 -1.48
C PHE A 45 -3.42 -11.37 -0.12
N LYS A 46 -3.92 -12.59 0.10
CA LYS A 46 -3.81 -13.27 1.41
C LYS A 46 -2.37 -13.67 1.74
N GLU A 47 -1.56 -13.85 0.71
CA GLU A 47 -0.14 -14.20 0.80
C GLU A 47 0.68 -13.06 1.45
N ILE A 48 0.22 -11.81 1.33
CA ILE A 48 0.85 -10.64 1.98
C ILE A 48 0.09 -10.23 3.23
N GLY A 49 -1.23 -9.98 3.11
CA GLY A 49 -2.09 -9.61 4.22
C GLY A 49 -1.68 -8.32 4.96
N PHE A 50 -1.99 -8.25 6.25
CA PHE A 50 -1.63 -7.12 7.12
C PHE A 50 -0.16 -7.19 7.53
N ILE A 51 0.53 -6.04 7.51
CA ILE A 51 1.95 -5.95 7.87
C ILE A 51 2.09 -5.44 9.31
N PRO A 52 2.76 -6.17 10.21
CA PRO A 52 3.08 -5.67 11.55
C PRO A 52 3.88 -4.36 11.52
N LEU A 53 3.55 -3.42 12.41
CA LEU A 53 4.24 -2.12 12.48
C LEU A 53 5.73 -2.24 12.81
N ASN A 54 6.14 -3.27 13.53
CA ASN A 54 7.54 -3.55 13.83
C ASN A 54 8.36 -4.01 12.62
N ASN A 55 7.71 -4.38 11.50
CA ASN A 55 8.39 -4.69 10.23
C ASN A 55 8.66 -3.42 9.41
N ILE A 56 8.24 -2.24 9.88
CA ILE A 56 8.39 -0.99 9.13
C ILE A 56 9.70 -0.32 9.50
N GLU A 57 10.65 -0.34 8.57
CA GLU A 57 11.98 0.28 8.74
C GLU A 57 11.95 1.81 8.66
N GLY A 58 11.00 2.39 7.89
CA GLY A 58 10.91 3.83 7.76
C GLY A 58 10.02 4.31 6.62
N LYS A 59 10.11 5.62 6.34
CA LYS A 59 9.32 6.31 5.31
C LYS A 59 10.23 6.84 4.20
N ALA A 60 9.88 6.56 2.95
CA ALA A 60 10.52 7.19 1.81
C ALA A 60 10.16 8.69 1.75
N VAL A 61 11.15 9.57 1.84
CA VAL A 61 10.96 11.03 1.89
C VAL A 61 11.67 11.80 0.77
N LEU A 62 12.59 11.15 0.05
CA LEU A 62 13.38 11.76 -1.01
C LEU A 62 13.61 10.78 -2.16
N ARG A 63 13.51 11.26 -3.39
CA ARG A 63 13.96 10.57 -4.60
C ARG A 63 15.33 11.12 -5.00
N TYR A 64 16.37 10.30 -4.92
CA TYR A 64 17.72 10.71 -5.30
C TYR A 64 17.99 10.62 -6.82
N LYS A 65 17.38 9.67 -7.51
CA LYS A 65 17.59 9.39 -8.95
C LYS A 65 16.26 9.19 -9.70
N PRO A 66 16.22 9.47 -11.02
CA PRO A 66 17.24 10.14 -11.82
C PRO A 66 17.45 11.60 -11.40
N PHE A 67 18.64 12.17 -11.64
CA PHE A 67 19.04 13.47 -11.07
C PHE A 67 18.16 14.65 -11.53
N ASN A 68 17.62 14.59 -12.74
CA ASN A 68 16.65 15.57 -13.25
C ASN A 68 15.27 15.49 -12.57
N ARG A 69 15.08 14.53 -11.66
CA ARG A 69 13.89 14.35 -10.82
C ARG A 69 14.24 14.23 -9.34
N LEU A 70 15.40 14.75 -8.93
CA LEU A 70 15.78 14.86 -7.52
C LEU A 70 14.75 15.75 -6.79
N GLY A 71 14.15 15.23 -5.72
CA GLY A 71 13.11 15.96 -5.00
C GLY A 71 12.50 15.16 -3.87
N LYS A 72 11.71 15.84 -3.03
CA LYS A 72 10.91 15.20 -1.97
C LYS A 72 9.64 14.58 -2.57
N PHE A 73 9.13 13.54 -1.91
CA PHE A 73 7.83 12.93 -2.23
C PHE A 73 6.67 13.73 -1.63
#